data_AF-X1KQB9-F1
#
_entry.id   AF-X1KQB9-F1
#
_cell.length_a   1.000
_cell.length_b   1.000
_cell.length_c   1.000
_cell.angle_alpha   90.00
_cell.angle_beta   90.00
_cell.angle_gamma   90.00
#
_symmetry.space_group_name_H-M   'P 1'
#
loop_
_entity.id
_entity.type
_entity.pdbx_description
1 polymer ?
#
loop_
_entity_poly.entity_id
_entity_poly.type
_entity_poly.pdbx_seq_one_letter_code
_entity_poly.pdbx_strand_id
1 'polypeptide(L)' 'LNLVVASAQNYGAMSIDIRNVAKNLIKNGQVSNGILNMVEMGFRSYDPCFSCATHAAIVQMPIQLIIHNSDGEEIRRITR' A
#
# COMPACT_ATOMS: atom_id res chain seq x y z
N LEU A 1 26.13 0.38 -13.09
CA LEU A 1 26.03 0.17 -11.63
C LEU A 1 24.62 -0.31 -11.33
N ASN A 2 24.43 -1.38 -10.55
CA ASN A 2 23.12 -1.85 -10.11
C ASN A 2 23.09 -1.80 -8.58
N LEU A 3 22.09 -1.13 -8.00
CA LEU A 3 21.99 -0.89 -6.56
C LEU A 3 20.72 -1.52 -6.01
N VAL A 4 20.89 -2.61 -5.26
CA VAL A 4 19.81 -3.29 -4.55
C VAL A 4 19.80 -2.79 -3.11
N VAL A 5 18.68 -2.22 -2.69
CA VAL A 5 18.53 -1.53 -1.39
C VAL A 5 17.48 -2.23 -0.55
N ALA A 6 17.63 -2.18 0.77
CA ALA A 6 16.80 -2.93 1.72
C ALA A 6 15.29 -2.74 1.48
N SER A 7 14.81 -1.50 1.31
CA SER A 7 13.38 -1.25 1.07
C SER A 7 12.87 -1.86 -0.24
N ALA A 8 13.69 -1.99 -1.28
CA ALA A 8 13.31 -2.64 -2.53
C ALA A 8 13.10 -4.15 -2.36
N GLN A 9 13.85 -4.79 -1.46
CA GLN A 9 13.67 -6.21 -1.13
C GLN A 9 12.34 -6.47 -0.42
N ASN A 10 11.79 -5.47 0.26
CA ASN A 10 10.57 -5.58 1.04
C ASN A 10 9.28 -5.28 0.25
N TYR A 11 9.36 -4.91 -1.05
CA TYR A 11 8.17 -4.56 -1.86
C TYR A 11 7.10 -5.64 -1.87
N GLY A 12 7.51 -6.91 -2.02
CA GLY A 12 6.57 -8.04 -2.03
C GLY A 12 5.89 -8.23 -0.66
N ALA A 13 6.68 -8.24 0.42
CA ALA A 13 6.18 -8.38 1.78
C ALA A 13 5.21 -7.25 2.15
N MET A 14 5.59 -5.99 1.89
CA MET A 14 4.73 -4.82 2.11
C MET A 14 3.39 -4.94 1.38
N SER A 15 3.40 -5.33 0.10
CA SER A 15 2.17 -5.43 -0.71
C SER A 15 1.23 -6.51 -0.17
N ILE A 16 1.78 -7.66 0.22
CA ILE A 16 1.03 -8.76 0.81
C ILE A 16 0.43 -8.35 2.16
N ASP A 17 1.23 -7.67 2.99
CA ASP A 17 0.81 -7.27 4.33
C ASP A 17 -0.29 -6.19 4.28
N ILE A 18 -0.13 -5.17 3.44
CA ILE A 18 -1.18 -4.15 3.20
C ILE A 18 -2.48 -4.80 2.74
N ARG A 19 -2.40 -5.77 1.81
CA ARG A 19 -3.58 -6.52 1.35
C ARG A 19 -4.24 -7.29 2.50
N ASN A 20 -3.46 -7.93 3.36
CA ASN A 20 -3.97 -8.72 4.48
C ASN A 20 -4.63 -7.83 5.54
N VAL A 21 -3.99 -6.71 5.90
CA VAL A 21 -4.54 -5.70 6.82
C VAL A 21 -5.83 -5.10 6.24
N ALA A 22 -5.83 -4.73 4.96
CA ALA A 22 -7.02 -4.21 4.28
C ALA A 22 -8.18 -5.22 4.29
N LYS A 23 -7.94 -6.50 3.97
CA LYS A 23 -8.95 -7.56 4.04
C LYS A 23 -9.50 -7.78 5.46
N ASN A 24 -8.66 -7.61 6.47
CA ASN A 24 -9.06 -7.80 7.86
C ASN A 24 -9.89 -6.62 8.39
N LEU A 25 -9.60 -5.39 7.97
CA LEU A 25 -10.25 -4.19 8.49
C LEU A 25 -11.44 -3.71 7.63
N ILE A 26 -11.39 -3.85 6.31
CA ILE A 26 -12.46 -3.44 5.40
C ILE A 26 -13.49 -4.57 5.32
N LYS A 27 -14.67 -4.36 5.91
CA LYS A 27 -15.80 -5.30 5.87
C LYS A 27 -16.98 -4.65 5.15
N ASN A 28 -17.69 -5.43 4.34
CA ASN A 28 -18.88 -5.00 3.61
C ASN A 28 -18.66 -3.72 2.77
N GLY A 29 -17.45 -3.52 2.24
CA GLY A 29 -17.08 -2.33 1.46
C GLY A 29 -16.99 -1.03 2.28
N GLN A 30 -17.10 -1.08 3.61
CA GLN A 30 -16.99 0.11 4.44
C GLN A 30 -15.53 0.56 4.58
N VAL A 31 -15.28 1.80 4.18
CA VAL A 31 -13.97 2.43 4.26
C VAL A 31 -14.11 3.78 4.94
N SER A 32 -13.37 3.97 6.03
CA SER A 32 -13.30 5.20 6.79
C SER A 32 -11.86 5.68 6.90
N ASN A 33 -11.65 6.97 7.21
CA ASN A 33 -10.31 7.52 7.42
C ASN A 33 -9.56 6.81 8.55
N GLY A 34 -10.26 6.33 9.59
CA GLY A 34 -9.66 5.55 10.67
C GLY A 34 -9.14 4.19 10.16
N ILE A 35 -9.93 3.49 9.35
CA ILE A 35 -9.52 2.22 8.72
C ILE A 35 -8.33 2.44 7.78
N LEU A 36 -8.37 3.48 6.95
CA LEU A 36 -7.27 3.81 6.04
C LEU A 36 -5.98 4.13 6.80
N ASN A 37 -6.07 4.87 7.91
CA ASN A 37 -4.91 5.15 8.76
C ASN A 37 -4.32 3.85 9.34
N MET A 38 -5.14 2.90 9.76
CA MET A 38 -4.68 1.59 10.24
C MET A 38 -4.03 0.75 9.14
N VAL A 39 -4.53 0.82 7.91
CA VAL A 39 -3.88 0.18 6.75
C VAL A 39 -2.52 0.83 6.44
N GLU A 40 -2.44 2.17 6.51
CA GLU A 40 -1.17 2.90 6.36
C GLU A 40 -0.17 2.55 7.47
N MET A 41 -0.61 2.21 8.69
CA MET A 41 0.29 1.74 9.75
C MET A 41 1.02 0.45 9.38
N GLY A 42 0.35 -0.47 8.67
CA GLY A 42 0.99 -1.68 8.13
C GLY A 42 2.16 -1.34 7.20
N PHE A 43 1.96 -0.37 6.30
CA PHE A 43 3.02 0.14 5.43
C PHE A 43 4.15 0.85 6.19
N ARG A 44 3.82 1.71 7.17
CA ARG A 44 4.81 2.45 7.98
C ARG A 44 5.68 1.54 8.84
N SER A 45 5.20 0.34 9.20
CA SER A 45 5.95 -0.62 10.01
C SER A 45 7.26 -1.10 9.34
N TYR A 46 7.37 -0.97 8.01
CA TYR A 46 8.56 -1.33 7.23
C TYR A 46 9.56 -0.18 7.07
N ASP A 47 9.27 1.01 7.60
CA ASP A 47 10.06 2.25 7.42
C ASP A 47 10.60 2.42 5.98
N PRO A 48 9.70 2.47 4.97
CA PRO A 48 10.15 2.35 3.59
C PRO A 48 10.78 3.65 3.07
N CYS A 49 12.08 3.60 2.73
CA CYS A 49 12.75 4.70 2.01
C CYS A 49 12.66 4.49 0.50
N PHE A 50 11.64 5.07 -0.15
CA PHE A 50 11.49 4.96 -1.61
C PHE A 50 12.48 5.82 -2.40
N SER A 51 12.94 6.95 -1.86
CA SER A 51 14.02 7.72 -2.48
C SER A 51 15.29 6.90 -2.60
N CYS A 52 15.58 6.08 -1.58
CA CYS A 52 16.69 5.13 -1.59
C CYS A 52 16.41 3.98 -2.56
N ALA A 53 15.21 3.39 -2.51
CA ALA A 53 14.89 2.16 -3.24
C ALA A 53 14.74 2.36 -4.75
N THR A 54 14.26 3.52 -5.18
CA THR A 54 14.07 3.86 -6.60
C THR A 54 15.25 4.65 -7.17
N HIS A 55 16.14 5.15 -6.30
CA HIS A 55 17.23 6.05 -6.66
C HIS A 55 16.75 7.35 -7.34
N ALA A 56 15.49 7.72 -7.13
CA ALA A 56 14.87 8.92 -7.66
C ALA A 56 14.51 9.90 -6.52
N ALA A 57 14.94 11.16 -6.67
CA ALA A 57 14.81 12.19 -5.63
C ALA A 57 13.39 12.80 -5.51
N ILE A 58 12.53 12.61 -6.52
CA ILE A 58 11.16 13.13 -6.55
C ILE A 58 10.23 11.98 -6.92
N VAL A 59 9.60 11.39 -5.91
CA VAL A 59 8.54 10.40 -6.12
C VAL A 59 7.28 10.94 -5.43
N GLN A 60 6.31 11.41 -6.23
CA GLN A 60 4.93 11.42 -5.75
C GLN A 60 4.48 9.96 -5.75
N MET A 61 4.29 9.39 -4.57
CA MET A 61 3.75 8.05 -4.42
C MET A 61 2.34 8.13 -3.84
N PRO A 62 1.34 8.43 -4.67
CA PRO A 62 -0.01 8.35 -4.20
C PRO A 62 -0.35 6.88 -3.90
N ILE A 63 -0.79 6.60 -2.68
CA ILE A 63 -1.36 5.30 -2.33
C ILE A 63 -2.71 5.21 -3.03
N GLN A 64 -2.81 4.28 -3.98
CA GLN A 64 -4.05 4.00 -4.68
C GLN A 64 -4.69 2.72 -4.13
N LEU A 65 -5.87 2.87 -3.53
CA LEU A 65 -6.70 1.76 -3.09
C LEU A 65 -7.80 1.53 -4.12
N ILE A 66 -7.80 0.36 -4.75
CA ILE A 66 -8.85 -0.08 -5.68
C ILE A 66 -9.57 -1.26 -5.03
N ILE A 67 -10.89 -1.14 -4.90
CA ILE A 67 -11.75 -2.13 -4.26
C ILE A 67 -12.57 -2.79 -5.36
N HIS A 68 -12.49 -4.12 -5.43
CA HIS A 68 -13.25 -4.94 -6.39
C HIS A 68 -14.32 -5.77 -5.66
N ASN A 69 -15.46 -6.03 -6.34
CA ASN A 69 -16.48 -6.96 -5.86
C ASN A 69 -16.07 -8.43 -6.15
N SER A 70 -16.91 -9.37 -5.74
CA SER A 70 -16.70 -10.81 -5.97
C SER A 70 -16.62 -11.18 -7.46
N ASP A 71 -17.22 -10.38 -8.33
CA ASP A 71 -17.27 -10.58 -9.78
C ASP A 71 -16.10 -9.89 -10.50
N GLY A 72 -15.22 -9.21 -9.76
CA GLY A 72 -14.03 -8.52 -10.26
C GLY A 72 -14.27 -7.07 -10.71
N GLU A 73 -15.50 -6.57 -10.64
CA GLU A 73 -15.83 -5.20 -10.99
C GLU A 73 -15.30 -4.21 -9.96
N GLU A 74 -14.79 -3.07 -10.42
CA GLU A 74 -14.30 -1.99 -9.56
C GLU A 74 -15.46 -1.27 -8.88
N ILE A 75 -15.54 -1.38 -7.55
CA ILE A 75 -16.54 -0.69 -6.72
C ILE A 75 -16.08 0.73 -6.43
N ARG A 76 -14.78 0.90 -6.12
CA ARG A 76 -14.26 2.16 -5.61
C ARG A 76 -12.77 2.31 -5.80
N ARG A 77 -12.35 3.54 -6.08
CA ARG A 77 -10.95 3.97 -6.17
C ARG A 77 -10.71 5.18 -5.26
N ILE A 78 -9.68 5.09 -4.44
CA ILE A 78 -9.24 6.16 -3.54
C ILE A 78 -7.75 6.38 -3.81
N THR A 79 -7.35 7.62 -4.04
CA THR A 79 -5.96 8.02 -4.30
C THR A 79 -5.55 9.03 -3.24
N ARG A 80 -4.43 8.80 -2.56
CA ARG A 80 -3.92 9.70 -1.53
C ARG A 80 -2.43 9.96 -1.70
#